data_AF-A0A9R1VDV5-F1
#
_entry.id   AF-A0A9R1VDV5-F1
#
_cell.length_a   1.000
_cell.length_b   1.000
_cell.length_c   1.000
_cell.angle_alpha   90.00
_cell.angle_beta   90.00
_cell.angle_gamma   90.00
#
_symmetry.space_group_name_H-M   'P 1'
#
loop_
_entity.id
_entity.type
_entity.pdbx_description
1 polymer ?
#
loop_
_entity_poly.entity_id
_entity_poly.type
_entity_poly.pdbx_seq_one_letter_code
_entity_poly.pdbx_strand_id
1 'polypeptide(L)'
;MIGRLVYAYPAEGERCYLRMLLCHITGPTCFEDLYTANGVLHPTFRKAVLERCLIETDDNLSQCLVDTSLFQFPSALRRLVATMLIFCEPRNVRKLSDDHYDSLFEDYKKQYGCAKRVKNMVLIDIRVFLESLSKKVSDYDRPNVSAHINLQSRGYREVQEEYSINVEYEDLHARDSLNPNHKFAYDEIMRHVDKNIPGVFFIDGPSGIEKTFLYKALLANICARGLIALATATSGVAANHMPGGRTAHSRFGIPLNLDNNLMCKITKQSGKVQILHEAKVIIWDEAAMAKRKAIEPVDRTMQDITDEKLPFGGMIMVMGGDFRQVLSVVRRGTRAQIVDSRLRMLPLWASVKRIRLNINMRAVNDPWFSNFLLRVGDGKEETLDDSYIRIPDNMSIRYTDKTKSVDALIDAIFPSLQSHGADSKFIISRAVLSTKNESVDEINN
;
A
#
# COMPACT_ATOMS: atom_id res chain seq x y z
N MET A 1 -31.18 60.19 -2.90
CA MET A 1 -30.97 59.21 -3.99
C MET A 1 -30.86 57.83 -3.35
N ILE A 2 -31.82 56.92 -3.59
CA ILE A 2 -31.73 55.53 -3.09
C ILE A 2 -30.86 54.76 -4.09
N GLY A 3 -29.55 54.69 -3.84
CA GLY A 3 -28.61 53.92 -4.65
C GLY A 3 -28.68 52.44 -4.30
N ARG A 4 -28.71 51.54 -5.29
CA ARG A 4 -28.55 50.10 -5.06
C ARG A 4 -27.08 49.80 -4.79
N LEU A 5 -26.77 49.23 -3.63
CA LEU A 5 -25.43 48.72 -3.33
C LEU A 5 -25.17 47.42 -4.12
N VAL A 6 -24.25 47.49 -5.07
CA VAL A 6 -23.81 46.33 -5.88
C VAL A 6 -23.11 45.30 -4.99
N TYR A 7 -23.44 44.02 -5.17
CA TYR A 7 -22.80 42.90 -4.45
C TYR A 7 -21.29 42.89 -4.69
N ALA A 8 -20.51 42.64 -3.64
CA ALA A 8 -19.05 42.59 -3.69
C ALA A 8 -18.57 41.36 -2.91
N TYR A 9 -17.74 40.52 -3.54
CA TYR A 9 -17.18 39.33 -2.91
C TYR A 9 -16.04 39.69 -1.94
N PRO A 10 -15.79 38.90 -0.87
CA PRO A 10 -14.67 39.14 0.06
C PRO A 10 -13.29 39.26 -0.64
N ALA A 11 -13.09 38.53 -1.74
CA ALA A 11 -11.88 38.60 -2.55
C ALA A 11 -11.68 39.93 -3.32
N GLU A 12 -12.69 40.81 -3.36
CA GLU A 12 -12.60 42.13 -4.01
C GLU A 12 -11.95 43.20 -3.10
N GLY A 13 -11.40 42.81 -1.95
CA GLY A 13 -10.54 43.65 -1.10
C GLY A 13 -11.22 44.95 -0.63
N GLU A 14 -10.60 46.09 -0.94
CA GLU A 14 -11.08 47.43 -0.53
C GLU A 14 -12.53 47.72 -0.95
N ARG A 15 -13.01 47.12 -2.05
CA ARG A 15 -14.40 47.27 -2.49
C ARG A 15 -15.38 46.56 -1.56
N CYS A 16 -15.00 45.41 -1.00
CA CYS A 16 -15.78 44.69 0.00
C CYS A 16 -15.83 45.49 1.31
N TYR A 17 -14.68 46.01 1.78
CA TYR A 17 -14.60 46.80 3.00
C TYR A 17 -15.37 48.13 2.91
N LEU A 18 -15.31 48.81 1.76
CA LEU A 18 -16.13 50.00 1.49
C LEU A 18 -17.62 49.70 1.59
N ARG A 19 -18.08 48.59 1.00
CA ARG A 19 -19.48 48.14 1.12
C ARG A 19 -19.86 47.88 2.57
N MET A 20 -18.99 47.22 3.35
CA MET A 20 -19.23 46.98 4.77
C MET A 20 -19.39 48.30 5.55
N LEU A 21 -18.52 49.28 5.31
CA LEU A 21 -18.63 50.61 5.95
C LEU A 21 -19.93 51.32 5.57
N LEU A 22 -20.30 51.31 4.29
CA LEU A 22 -21.54 51.91 3.80
C LEU A 22 -22.82 51.24 4.34
N CYS A 23 -22.74 49.98 4.76
CA CYS A 23 -23.86 49.28 5.39
C CYS A 23 -23.99 49.58 6.91
N HIS A 24 -22.92 50.04 7.57
CA HIS A 24 -22.90 50.21 9.03
C HIS A 24 -22.77 51.67 9.49
N ILE A 25 -22.29 52.57 8.63
CA ILE A 25 -22.15 54.00 8.92
C ILE A 25 -23.38 54.75 8.40
N THR A 26 -24.08 55.44 9.29
CA THR A 26 -25.26 56.23 8.96
C THR A 26 -24.86 57.67 8.61
N GLY A 27 -25.31 58.16 7.45
CA GLY A 27 -25.16 59.55 7.03
C GLY A 27 -23.73 60.08 6.83
N PRO A 28 -22.78 59.32 6.23
CA PRO A 28 -21.48 59.90 5.86
C PRO A 28 -21.69 61.05 4.86
N THR A 29 -21.06 62.19 5.13
CA THR A 29 -21.13 63.41 4.32
C THR A 29 -19.97 63.53 3.34
N CYS A 30 -18.86 62.82 3.59
CA CYS A 30 -17.70 62.73 2.72
C CYS A 30 -17.01 61.35 2.82
N PHE A 31 -16.06 61.07 1.94
CA PHE A 31 -15.29 59.82 1.99
C PHE A 31 -14.43 59.70 3.26
N GLU A 32 -13.97 60.81 3.81
CA GLU A 32 -13.13 60.85 5.02
C GLU A 32 -13.89 60.34 6.25
N ASP A 33 -15.22 60.50 6.27
CA ASP A 33 -16.09 59.92 7.32
C ASP A 33 -16.02 58.39 7.34
N LEU A 34 -15.87 57.76 6.17
CA LEU A 34 -15.72 56.30 6.06
C LEU A 34 -14.36 55.83 6.58
N TYR A 35 -13.32 56.63 6.37
CA TYR A 35 -11.95 56.36 6.85
C TYR A 35 -11.75 56.62 8.35
N THR A 36 -12.67 57.34 9.01
CA THR A 36 -12.48 57.81 10.40
C THR A 36 -13.11 56.87 11.43
N ALA A 37 -12.34 56.01 12.08
CA ALA A 37 -12.83 55.17 13.18
C ALA A 37 -12.36 55.74 14.52
N ASN A 38 -13.26 55.82 15.51
CA ASN A 38 -12.96 56.33 16.87
C ASN A 38 -12.25 57.72 16.88
N GLY A 39 -12.55 58.58 15.91
CA GLY A 39 -11.95 59.93 15.79
C GLY A 39 -10.57 59.96 15.13
N VAL A 40 -10.06 58.84 14.62
CA VAL A 40 -8.76 58.73 13.94
C VAL A 40 -8.95 58.41 12.46
N LEU A 41 -8.29 59.17 11.60
CA LEU A 41 -8.32 58.95 10.15
C LEU A 41 -7.37 57.78 9.79
N HIS A 42 -7.91 56.74 9.17
CA HIS A 42 -7.13 55.60 8.70
C HIS A 42 -6.85 55.67 7.20
N PRO A 43 -5.75 55.07 6.71
CA PRO A 43 -5.34 55.19 5.30
C PRO A 43 -6.07 54.25 4.35
N THR A 44 -6.81 53.23 4.83
CA THR A 44 -7.53 52.25 4.00
C THR A 44 -8.90 51.92 4.60
N PHE A 45 -9.88 51.55 3.78
CA PHE A 45 -11.19 51.10 4.27
C PHE A 45 -11.03 49.85 5.13
N ARG A 46 -10.09 48.97 4.79
CA ARG A 46 -9.74 47.81 5.62
C ARG A 46 -9.39 48.19 7.05
N LYS A 47 -8.50 49.16 7.27
CA LYS A 47 -8.12 49.60 8.62
C LYS A 47 -9.29 50.24 9.37
N ALA A 48 -10.10 51.02 8.67
CA ALA A 48 -11.27 51.67 9.25
C ALA A 48 -12.40 50.68 9.64
N VAL A 49 -12.49 49.53 8.97
CA VAL A 49 -13.39 48.41 9.32
C VAL A 49 -12.84 47.61 10.50
N LEU A 50 -11.52 47.37 10.51
CA LEU A 50 -10.82 46.66 11.58
C LEU A 50 -10.95 47.37 12.93
N GLU A 51 -10.74 48.68 12.97
CA GLU A 51 -10.82 49.49 14.19
C GLU A 51 -12.26 49.62 14.73
N ARG A 52 -13.25 49.39 13.88
CA ARG A 52 -14.68 49.33 14.24
C ARG A 52 -15.15 47.93 14.63
N CYS A 53 -14.25 46.95 14.72
CA CYS A 53 -14.56 45.54 15.01
C CYS A 53 -15.61 44.93 14.08
N LEU A 54 -15.69 45.41 12.82
CA LEU A 54 -16.67 44.93 11.84
C LEU A 54 -16.20 43.66 11.09
N ILE A 55 -14.99 43.15 11.36
CA ILE A 55 -14.44 41.89 10.85
C ILE A 55 -14.09 40.99 12.05
N GLU A 56 -14.40 39.69 11.96
CA GLU A 56 -14.10 38.69 12.98
C GLU A 56 -12.58 38.61 13.31
N THR A 57 -12.23 38.44 14.58
CA THR A 57 -10.83 38.27 15.03
C THR A 57 -10.37 36.82 14.85
N ASP A 58 -9.05 36.61 14.71
CA ASP A 58 -8.44 35.26 14.63
C ASP A 58 -8.79 34.36 15.85
N ASP A 59 -9.27 34.95 16.95
CA ASP A 59 -9.71 34.23 18.17
C ASP A 59 -10.89 33.29 17.90
N ASN A 60 -11.80 33.66 17.00
CA ASN A 60 -12.93 32.80 16.61
C ASN A 60 -12.46 31.57 15.81
N LEU A 61 -11.43 31.73 14.98
CA LEU A 61 -10.84 30.63 14.21
C LEU A 61 -10.08 29.68 15.13
N SER A 62 -9.34 30.22 16.10
CA SER A 62 -8.65 29.43 17.11
C SER A 62 -9.64 28.65 17.98
N GLN A 63 -10.71 29.29 18.46
CA GLN A 63 -11.75 28.62 19.26
C GLN A 63 -12.47 27.53 18.45
N CYS A 64 -12.76 27.78 17.16
CA CYS A 64 -13.33 26.77 16.28
C CYS A 64 -12.43 25.53 16.13
N LEU A 65 -11.10 25.71 16.06
CA LEU A 65 -10.16 24.59 16.04
C LEU A 65 -10.08 23.87 17.38
N VAL A 66 -10.11 24.59 18.53
CA VAL A 66 -10.20 23.99 19.86
C VAL A 66 -11.44 23.10 19.95
N ASP A 67 -12.61 23.64 19.63
CA ASP A 67 -13.88 22.94 19.75
C ASP A 67 -13.91 21.71 18.83
N THR A 68 -13.49 21.89 17.58
CA THR A 68 -13.47 20.79 16.59
C THR A 68 -12.50 19.68 16.99
N SER A 69 -11.41 20.01 17.67
CA SER A 69 -10.43 19.00 18.13
C SER A 69 -10.99 18.04 19.17
N LEU A 70 -12.09 18.39 19.84
CA LEU A 70 -12.74 17.52 20.83
C LEU A 70 -13.51 16.35 20.21
N PHE A 71 -13.93 16.46 18.94
CA PHE A 71 -14.86 15.50 18.33
C PHE A 71 -14.53 15.08 16.88
N GLN A 72 -13.48 15.62 16.26
CA GLN A 72 -13.04 15.24 14.91
C GLN A 72 -11.66 14.61 14.89
N PHE A 73 -11.41 13.75 13.89
CA PHE A 73 -10.10 13.15 13.67
C PHE A 73 -9.07 14.16 13.12
N PRO A 74 -7.75 13.97 13.38
CA PRO A 74 -6.69 14.88 12.93
C PRO A 74 -6.69 15.19 11.43
N SER A 75 -7.07 14.24 10.57
CA SER A 75 -7.19 14.46 9.12
C SER A 75 -8.30 15.45 8.74
N ALA A 76 -9.42 15.44 9.47
CA ALA A 76 -10.51 16.39 9.30
C ALA A 76 -10.11 17.78 9.83
N LEU A 77 -9.33 17.84 10.91
CA LEU A 77 -8.74 19.09 11.41
C LEU A 77 -7.78 19.72 10.40
N ARG A 78 -6.91 18.92 9.77
CA ARG A 78 -6.00 19.40 8.70
C ARG A 78 -6.76 19.98 7.51
N ARG A 79 -7.90 19.38 7.15
CA ARG A 79 -8.79 19.92 6.11
C ARG A 79 -9.48 21.22 6.56
N LEU A 80 -9.96 21.29 7.80
CA LEU A 80 -10.57 22.50 8.35
C LEU A 80 -9.58 23.67 8.36
N VAL A 81 -8.33 23.43 8.75
CA VAL A 81 -7.25 24.42 8.68
C VAL A 81 -7.04 24.90 7.25
N ALA A 82 -6.99 24.01 6.26
CA ALA A 82 -6.88 24.41 4.85
C ALA A 82 -8.09 25.26 4.39
N THR A 83 -9.30 24.89 4.80
CA THR A 83 -10.52 25.67 4.52
C THR A 83 -10.48 27.05 5.16
N MET A 84 -10.08 27.16 6.43
CA MET A 84 -9.93 28.43 7.14
C MET A 84 -8.89 29.34 6.46
N LEU A 85 -7.77 28.77 5.99
CA LEU A 85 -6.75 29.53 5.26
C LEU A 85 -7.29 30.12 3.94
N ILE A 86 -8.20 29.43 3.28
CA ILE A 86 -8.75 29.85 1.99
C ILE A 86 -9.87 30.87 2.14
N PHE A 87 -10.78 30.65 3.09
CA PHE A 87 -12.03 31.41 3.18
C PHE A 87 -12.02 32.47 4.29
N CYS A 88 -11.15 32.34 5.29
CA CYS A 88 -11.15 33.23 6.45
C CYS A 88 -9.93 34.17 6.51
N GLU A 89 -8.93 33.99 5.63
CA GLU A 89 -7.69 34.81 5.54
C GLU A 89 -7.11 35.21 6.92
N PRO A 90 -6.73 34.23 7.77
CA PRO A 90 -6.26 34.51 9.13
C PRO A 90 -5.03 35.41 9.15
N ARG A 91 -4.98 36.36 10.09
CA ARG A 91 -3.91 37.38 10.15
C ARG A 91 -2.56 36.77 10.52
N ASN A 92 -2.56 35.73 11.36
CA ASN A 92 -1.33 35.01 11.74
C ASN A 92 -1.44 33.49 11.58
N VAL A 93 -1.21 33.02 10.35
CA VAL A 93 -1.20 31.60 9.97
C VAL A 93 -0.23 30.78 10.82
N ARG A 94 0.91 31.35 11.22
CA ARG A 94 1.93 30.64 12.01
C ARG A 94 1.44 30.39 13.42
N LYS A 95 0.94 31.42 14.11
CA LYS A 95 0.36 31.30 15.44
C LYS A 95 -0.80 30.31 15.46
N LEU A 96 -1.73 30.38 14.50
CA LEU A 96 -2.85 29.43 14.39
C LEU A 96 -2.39 27.97 14.17
N SER A 97 -1.27 27.77 13.45
CA SER A 97 -0.74 26.42 13.21
C SER A 97 0.06 25.89 14.40
N ASP A 98 0.79 26.76 15.09
CA ASP A 98 1.65 26.42 16.24
C ASP A 98 0.81 26.15 17.50
N ASP A 99 -0.26 26.93 17.73
CA ASP A 99 -1.16 26.77 18.89
C ASP A 99 -1.98 25.47 18.83
N HIS A 100 -2.29 25.00 17.63
CA HIS A 100 -3.09 23.77 17.38
C HIS A 100 -2.24 22.59 16.90
N TYR A 101 -0.92 22.74 16.99
CA TYR A 101 0.03 21.83 16.39
C TYR A 101 -0.16 20.40 16.89
N ASP A 102 -0.24 20.19 18.21
CA ASP A 102 -0.39 18.88 18.85
C ASP A 102 -1.62 18.09 18.38
N SER A 103 -2.75 18.76 18.17
CA SER A 103 -4.00 18.15 17.72
C SER A 103 -3.97 17.75 16.23
N LEU A 104 -3.16 18.44 15.42
CA LEU A 104 -3.07 18.21 13.97
C LEU A 104 -2.24 16.98 13.58
N PHE A 105 -1.43 16.43 14.50
CA PHE A 105 -0.54 15.31 14.21
C PHE A 105 -0.71 14.11 15.14
N GLU A 106 -1.73 14.08 16.00
CA GLU A 106 -1.91 13.00 16.97
C GLU A 106 -1.90 11.61 16.32
N ASP A 107 -2.47 11.49 15.12
CA ASP A 107 -2.45 10.29 14.28
C ASP A 107 -1.03 9.91 13.85
N TYR A 108 -0.25 10.89 13.42
CA TYR A 108 1.14 10.71 13.02
C TYR A 108 2.11 10.51 14.18
N LYS A 109 1.79 10.99 15.39
CA LYS A 109 2.61 10.78 16.61
C LYS A 109 2.65 9.32 17.02
N LYS A 110 1.53 8.62 16.87
CA LYS A 110 1.41 7.17 17.15
C LYS A 110 2.07 6.33 16.05
N GLN A 111 2.25 6.89 14.86
CA GLN A 111 2.72 6.20 13.65
C GLN A 111 4.21 6.41 13.35
N TYR A 112 4.81 7.53 13.80
CA TYR A 112 6.19 7.89 13.48
C TYR A 112 6.92 8.42 14.73
N GLY A 113 8.08 7.85 15.06
CA GLY A 113 8.91 8.30 16.20
C GLY A 113 9.75 9.55 15.95
N CYS A 114 9.73 10.14 14.75
CA CYS A 114 10.57 11.28 14.38
C CYS A 114 9.74 12.56 14.21
N ALA A 115 9.93 13.54 15.10
CA ALA A 115 9.20 14.82 15.11
C ALA A 115 9.33 15.60 13.79
N LYS A 116 10.49 15.53 13.11
CA LYS A 116 10.71 16.20 11.82
C LYS A 116 9.90 15.57 10.68
N ARG A 117 9.71 14.24 10.71
CA ARG A 117 8.92 13.49 9.73
C ARG A 117 7.42 13.77 9.91
N VAL A 118 6.96 13.77 11.17
CA VAL A 118 5.59 14.13 11.55
C VAL A 118 5.25 15.54 11.07
N LYS A 119 6.14 16.52 11.32
CA LYS A 119 5.97 17.90 10.88
C LYS A 119 5.81 18.04 9.37
N ASN A 120 6.64 17.33 8.61
CA ASN A 120 6.58 17.37 7.15
C ASN A 120 5.28 16.76 6.62
N MET A 121 4.77 15.67 7.22
CA MET A 121 3.52 15.03 6.77
C MET A 121 2.30 15.93 6.94
N VAL A 122 2.14 16.59 8.10
CA VAL A 122 1.05 17.55 8.33
C VAL A 122 1.08 18.70 7.34
N LEU A 123 2.26 19.26 7.09
CA LEU A 123 2.43 20.37 6.16
C LEU A 123 2.12 19.95 4.72
N ILE A 124 2.45 18.71 4.34
CA ILE A 124 2.11 18.16 3.03
C ILE A 124 0.59 17.96 2.90
N ASP A 125 -0.08 17.39 3.89
CA ASP A 125 -1.55 17.19 3.86
C ASP A 125 -2.29 18.52 3.68
N ILE A 126 -1.94 19.53 4.48
CA ILE A 126 -2.54 20.87 4.38
C ILE A 126 -2.24 21.48 3.00
N ARG A 127 -1.02 21.30 2.48
CA ARG A 127 -0.64 21.77 1.14
C ARG A 127 -1.47 21.10 0.04
N VAL A 128 -1.69 19.78 0.12
CA VAL A 128 -2.52 19.04 -0.85
C VAL A 128 -3.96 19.59 -0.87
N PHE A 129 -4.54 19.88 0.29
CA PHE A 129 -5.87 20.49 0.35
C PHE A 129 -5.92 21.91 -0.21
N LEU A 130 -4.89 22.74 0.04
CA LEU A 130 -4.80 24.09 -0.54
C LEU A 130 -4.70 24.05 -2.07
N GLU A 131 -3.88 23.15 -2.60
CA GLU A 131 -3.70 22.98 -4.06
C GLU A 131 -4.96 22.43 -4.74
N SER A 132 -5.74 21.57 -4.06
CA SER A 132 -7.03 21.07 -4.57
C SER A 132 -8.06 22.19 -4.82
N LEU A 133 -7.85 23.37 -4.21
CA LEU A 133 -8.69 24.55 -4.36
C LEU A 133 -7.97 25.67 -5.14
N SER A 134 -6.95 25.32 -5.94
CA SER A 134 -6.20 26.23 -6.82
C SER A 134 -5.44 27.36 -6.11
N LYS A 135 -5.07 27.18 -4.83
CA LYS A 135 -4.25 28.13 -4.05
C LYS A 135 -2.86 27.56 -3.80
N LYS A 136 -1.81 28.39 -3.88
CA LYS A 136 -0.43 27.93 -3.64
C LYS A 136 -0.03 28.18 -2.20
N VAL A 137 0.77 27.29 -1.62
CA VAL A 137 1.34 27.51 -0.27
C VAL A 137 2.25 28.75 -0.22
N SER A 138 2.81 29.17 -1.36
CA SER A 138 3.55 30.45 -1.48
C SER A 138 2.71 31.69 -1.21
N ASP A 139 1.38 31.57 -1.27
CA ASP A 139 0.45 32.68 -0.98
C ASP A 139 0.30 32.89 0.54
N TYR A 140 0.87 31.99 1.37
CA TYR A 140 0.81 32.01 2.82
C TYR A 140 2.23 31.90 3.43
N ASP A 141 2.49 32.66 4.49
CA ASP A 141 3.83 32.80 5.08
C ASP A 141 4.24 31.56 5.91
N ARG A 142 4.53 30.42 5.24
CA ARG A 142 4.91 29.13 5.85
C ARG A 142 6.35 28.70 5.53
N PRO A 143 7.02 27.96 6.44
CA PRO A 143 8.35 27.42 6.20
C PRO A 143 8.38 26.43 5.02
N ASN A 144 9.42 26.53 4.19
CA ASN A 144 9.63 25.67 3.03
C ASN A 144 9.78 24.19 3.41
N VAL A 145 8.95 23.33 2.81
CA VAL A 145 9.09 21.87 2.88
C VAL A 145 10.33 21.48 2.07
N SER A 146 11.35 20.96 2.76
CA SER A 146 12.59 20.48 2.14
C SER A 146 12.39 19.08 1.55
N ALA A 147 11.75 18.96 0.39
CA ALA A 147 11.90 17.83 -0.53
C ALA A 147 11.08 18.10 -1.80
N HIS A 148 11.69 17.88 -2.96
CA HIS A 148 10.98 17.76 -4.23
C HIS A 148 10.08 16.51 -4.18
N ILE A 149 8.87 16.65 -3.65
CA ILE A 149 7.80 15.64 -3.71
C ILE A 149 6.84 16.10 -4.80
N ASN A 150 6.60 15.27 -5.80
CA ASN A 150 5.65 15.59 -6.87
C ASN A 150 4.23 15.61 -6.26
N LEU A 151 3.65 16.80 -6.10
CA LEU A 151 2.40 16.97 -5.33
C LEU A 151 1.13 16.57 -6.10
N GLN A 152 1.17 16.60 -7.43
CA GLN A 152 0.04 16.19 -8.28
C GLN A 152 -0.35 14.73 -8.05
N SER A 153 0.62 13.90 -7.69
CA SER A 153 0.43 12.47 -7.53
C SER A 153 -0.15 12.07 -6.17
N ARG A 154 0.08 12.89 -5.13
CA ARG A 154 -0.47 12.68 -3.77
C ARG A 154 -1.94 13.10 -3.63
N GLY A 155 -2.57 13.66 -4.67
CA GLY A 155 -4.02 13.89 -4.69
C GLY A 155 -4.83 12.59 -4.81
N TYR A 156 -4.20 11.51 -5.28
CA TYR A 156 -4.85 10.20 -5.41
C TYR A 156 -4.82 9.45 -4.08
N ARG A 157 -6.01 9.06 -3.60
CA ARG A 157 -6.21 8.29 -2.38
C ARG A 157 -5.33 7.04 -2.35
N GLU A 158 -5.22 6.34 -3.47
CA GLU A 158 -4.46 5.09 -3.53
C GLU A 158 -2.97 5.33 -3.26
N VAL A 159 -2.39 6.44 -3.76
CA VAL A 159 -0.98 6.81 -3.48
C VAL A 159 -0.79 7.12 -1.99
N GLN A 160 -1.74 7.83 -1.39
CA GLN A 160 -1.71 8.14 0.05
C GLN A 160 -1.79 6.87 0.92
N GLU A 161 -2.61 5.90 0.53
CA GLU A 161 -2.71 4.60 1.22
C GLU A 161 -1.35 3.89 1.26
N GLU A 162 -0.59 3.91 0.17
CA GLU A 162 0.73 3.26 0.12
C GLU A 162 1.78 3.99 0.98
N TYR A 163 1.79 5.32 0.98
CA TYR A 163 2.65 6.10 1.88
C TYR A 163 2.28 5.94 3.36
N SER A 164 1.05 5.52 3.64
CA SER A 164 0.53 5.34 5.00
C SER A 164 0.74 3.92 5.54
N ILE A 165 1.36 3.01 4.76
CA ILE A 165 1.66 1.65 5.21
C ILE A 165 2.63 1.72 6.39
N ASN A 166 2.19 1.17 7.52
CA ASN A 166 3.03 1.02 8.71
C ASN A 166 4.08 -0.06 8.44
N VAL A 167 5.34 0.33 8.62
CA VAL A 167 6.45 -0.61 8.61
C VAL A 167 6.70 -1.03 10.05
N GLU A 168 6.52 -2.31 10.34
CA GLU A 168 6.84 -2.88 11.66
C GLU A 168 8.34 -2.75 11.94
N TYR A 169 8.69 -2.55 13.22
CA TYR A 169 10.08 -2.36 13.62
C TYR A 169 10.92 -3.61 13.35
N GLU A 170 10.32 -4.78 13.54
CA GLU A 170 10.89 -6.09 13.27
C GLU A 170 11.27 -6.25 11.79
N ASP A 171 10.41 -5.80 10.87
CA ASP A 171 10.66 -5.89 9.43
C ASP A 171 11.79 -4.96 8.98
N LEU A 172 12.06 -3.85 9.69
CA LEU A 172 13.21 -2.97 9.42
C LEU A 172 14.55 -3.61 9.78
N HIS A 173 14.57 -4.32 10.91
CA HIS A 173 15.75 -5.05 11.40
C HIS A 173 15.92 -6.41 10.73
N ALA A 174 14.92 -6.89 10.00
CA ALA A 174 14.99 -8.15 9.26
C ALA A 174 16.22 -8.20 8.32
N ARG A 175 16.65 -7.05 7.77
CA ARG A 175 17.85 -6.94 6.92
C ARG A 175 19.13 -7.43 7.61
N ASP A 176 19.23 -7.23 8.92
CA ASP A 176 20.43 -7.52 9.71
C ASP A 176 20.49 -9.01 10.09
N SER A 177 19.35 -9.70 10.01
CA SER A 177 19.19 -11.14 10.28
C SER A 177 19.11 -11.99 9.01
N LEU A 178 19.37 -11.43 7.83
CA LEU A 178 19.35 -12.19 6.57
C LEU A 178 20.53 -13.17 6.50
N ASN A 179 20.24 -14.42 6.17
CA ASN A 179 21.28 -15.40 5.82
C ASN A 179 22.04 -14.97 4.54
N PRO A 180 23.21 -15.55 4.23
CA PRO A 180 24.04 -15.12 3.11
C PRO A 180 23.34 -15.12 1.74
N ASN A 181 22.45 -16.08 1.47
CA ASN A 181 21.73 -16.15 0.20
C ASN A 181 20.61 -15.11 0.11
N HIS A 182 19.88 -14.90 1.21
CA HIS A 182 18.90 -13.83 1.30
C HIS A 182 19.58 -12.46 1.17
N LYS A 183 20.74 -12.29 1.81
CA LYS A 183 21.53 -11.07 1.73
C LYS A 183 22.03 -10.80 0.31
N PHE A 184 22.52 -11.81 -0.40
CA PHE A 184 22.88 -11.69 -1.81
C PHE A 184 21.69 -11.22 -2.67
N ALA A 185 20.52 -11.84 -2.48
CA ALA A 185 19.30 -11.45 -3.20
C ALA A 185 18.88 -10.01 -2.86
N TYR A 186 18.91 -9.67 -1.57
CA TYR A 186 18.58 -8.35 -1.05
C TYR A 186 19.50 -7.27 -1.63
N ASP A 187 20.82 -7.46 -1.51
CA ASP A 187 21.83 -6.50 -1.96
C ASP A 187 21.74 -6.26 -3.47
N GLU A 188 21.51 -7.31 -4.25
CA GLU A 188 21.38 -7.17 -5.70
C GLU A 188 20.10 -6.42 -6.11
N ILE A 189 18.96 -6.68 -5.46
CA ILE A 189 17.70 -5.96 -5.73
C ILE A 189 17.83 -4.51 -5.26
N MET A 190 18.36 -4.28 -4.06
CA MET A 190 18.55 -2.93 -3.52
C MET A 190 19.52 -2.11 -4.36
N ARG A 191 20.57 -2.73 -4.94
CA ARG A 191 21.46 -2.06 -5.90
C ARG A 191 20.71 -1.56 -7.13
N HIS A 192 19.73 -2.31 -7.62
CA HIS A 192 18.86 -1.86 -8.72
C HIS A 192 17.97 -0.70 -8.29
N VAL A 193 17.39 -0.77 -7.09
CA VAL A 193 16.56 0.30 -6.53
C VAL A 193 17.36 1.59 -6.36
N ASP A 194 18.56 1.51 -5.78
CA ASP A 194 19.42 2.65 -5.49
C ASP A 194 19.94 3.33 -6.76
N LYS A 195 20.29 2.53 -7.78
CA LYS A 195 20.77 3.04 -9.07
C LYS A 195 19.64 3.31 -10.08
N ASN A 196 18.39 3.03 -9.72
CA ASN A 196 17.22 3.11 -10.59
C ASN A 196 17.42 2.35 -11.92
N ILE A 197 17.99 1.14 -11.84
CA ILE A 197 18.26 0.28 -13.00
C ILE A 197 17.11 -0.72 -13.16
N PRO A 198 16.46 -0.79 -14.35
CA PRO A 198 15.44 -1.79 -14.64
C PRO A 198 15.91 -3.22 -14.35
N GLY A 199 15.01 -4.10 -13.90
CA GLY A 199 15.40 -5.48 -13.64
C GLY A 199 14.22 -6.38 -13.31
N VAL A 200 14.23 -7.57 -13.91
CA VAL A 200 13.24 -8.61 -13.60
C VAL A 200 13.94 -9.76 -12.90
N PHE A 201 13.51 -10.04 -11.68
CA PHE A 201 14.08 -11.08 -10.83
C PHE A 201 13.05 -12.18 -10.57
N PHE A 202 13.53 -13.42 -10.45
CA PHE A 202 12.76 -14.52 -9.92
C PHE A 202 13.48 -15.18 -8.74
N ILE A 203 12.85 -15.14 -7.57
CA ILE A 203 13.34 -15.77 -6.36
C ILE A 203 12.77 -17.19 -6.28
N ASP A 204 13.59 -18.18 -6.65
CA ASP A 204 13.30 -19.60 -6.52
C ASP A 204 13.68 -20.05 -5.12
N GLY A 205 12.68 -20.24 -4.27
CA GLY A 205 12.88 -20.77 -2.93
C GLY A 205 11.85 -21.86 -2.66
N PRO A 206 12.26 -23.12 -2.43
CA PRO A 206 11.41 -24.13 -1.85
C PRO A 206 10.61 -23.66 -0.62
N SER A 207 9.53 -24.37 -0.29
CA SER A 207 8.82 -24.17 0.98
C SER A 207 9.78 -24.24 2.18
N GLY A 208 9.58 -23.37 3.17
CA GLY A 208 10.40 -23.35 4.39
C GLY A 208 11.65 -22.46 4.35
N ILE A 209 11.94 -21.80 3.22
CA ILE A 209 13.12 -20.94 3.07
C ILE A 209 12.81 -19.45 3.37
N GLU A 210 11.61 -19.14 3.85
CA GLU A 210 11.25 -17.79 4.32
C GLU A 210 11.40 -16.68 3.26
N LYS A 211 11.04 -16.96 2.00
CA LYS A 211 10.99 -15.95 0.92
C LYS A 211 10.27 -14.65 1.34
N THR A 212 9.16 -14.80 2.07
CA THR A 212 8.38 -13.67 2.59
C THR A 212 9.17 -12.80 3.56
N PHE A 213 10.12 -13.35 4.32
CA PHE A 213 11.02 -12.59 5.20
C PHE A 213 11.93 -11.67 4.38
N LEU A 214 12.49 -12.17 3.27
CA LEU A 214 13.25 -11.34 2.32
C LEU A 214 12.39 -10.21 1.73
N TYR A 215 11.15 -10.51 1.33
CA TYR A 215 10.24 -9.49 0.78
C TYR A 215 9.88 -8.42 1.81
N LYS A 216 9.59 -8.81 3.05
CA LYS A 216 9.36 -7.89 4.16
C LYS A 216 10.54 -6.96 4.37
N ALA A 217 11.77 -7.49 4.42
CA ALA A 217 12.97 -6.68 4.56
C ALA A 217 13.15 -5.66 3.42
N LEU A 218 12.86 -6.06 2.16
CA LEU A 218 12.90 -5.17 1.00
C LEU A 218 11.84 -4.06 1.09
N LEU A 219 10.57 -4.44 1.33
CA LEU A 219 9.45 -3.51 1.45
C LEU A 219 9.70 -2.51 2.57
N ALA A 220 10.06 -3.00 3.76
CA ALA A 220 10.33 -2.19 4.94
C ALA A 220 11.44 -1.17 4.69
N ASN A 221 12.57 -1.59 4.11
CA ASN A 221 13.70 -0.69 3.88
C ASN A 221 13.37 0.42 2.85
N ILE A 222 12.63 0.08 1.79
CA ILE A 222 12.26 1.04 0.74
C ILE A 222 11.21 2.03 1.28
N CYS A 223 10.18 1.54 1.99
CA CYS A 223 9.16 2.37 2.62
C CYS A 223 9.75 3.28 3.72
N ALA A 224 10.76 2.80 4.47
CA ALA A 224 11.45 3.62 5.48
C ALA A 224 12.10 4.87 4.89
N ARG A 225 12.63 4.76 3.66
CA ARG A 225 13.22 5.85 2.88
C ARG A 225 12.18 6.80 2.29
N GLY A 226 10.88 6.55 2.49
CA GLY A 226 9.79 7.34 1.93
C GLY A 226 9.58 7.10 0.44
N LEU A 227 9.94 5.92 -0.05
CA LEU A 227 9.70 5.47 -1.43
C LEU A 227 8.55 4.46 -1.45
N ILE A 228 7.88 4.30 -2.59
CA ILE A 228 6.80 3.33 -2.74
C ILE A 228 7.37 1.97 -3.17
N ALA A 229 7.01 0.93 -2.43
CA ALA A 229 7.27 -0.47 -2.80
C ALA A 229 5.95 -1.24 -2.78
N LEU A 230 5.61 -1.91 -3.89
CA LEU A 230 4.31 -2.57 -4.02
C LEU A 230 4.41 -4.04 -3.69
N ALA A 231 3.70 -4.47 -2.65
CA ALA A 231 3.51 -5.86 -2.32
C ALA A 231 2.29 -6.43 -3.07
N THR A 232 2.52 -7.45 -3.89
CA THR A 232 1.47 -8.17 -4.61
C THR A 232 1.63 -9.68 -4.44
N ALA A 233 0.52 -10.42 -4.50
CA ALA A 233 0.56 -11.88 -4.52
C ALA A 233 -0.54 -12.49 -5.38
N THR A 234 -0.39 -13.76 -5.76
CA THR A 234 -1.40 -14.48 -6.55
C THR A 234 -2.68 -14.77 -5.75
N SER A 235 -2.57 -15.01 -4.44
CA SER A 235 -3.71 -15.28 -3.53
C SER A 235 -3.86 -14.21 -2.45
N GLY A 236 -5.06 -14.04 -1.91
CA GLY A 236 -5.32 -13.11 -0.82
C GLY A 236 -4.59 -13.48 0.48
N VAL A 237 -4.49 -14.78 0.77
CA VAL A 237 -3.77 -15.29 1.94
C VAL A 237 -2.28 -14.94 1.84
N ALA A 238 -1.65 -15.14 0.68
CA ALA A 238 -0.25 -14.76 0.47
C ALA A 238 -0.06 -13.24 0.55
N ALA A 239 -0.99 -12.46 0.00
CA ALA A 239 -0.93 -11.00 0.08
C ALA A 239 -0.96 -10.50 1.52
N ASN A 240 -1.81 -11.08 2.38
CA ASN A 240 -1.94 -10.68 3.79
C ASN A 240 -0.66 -10.89 4.62
N HIS A 241 0.26 -11.74 4.18
CA HIS A 241 1.54 -11.93 4.87
C HIS A 241 2.55 -10.80 4.62
N MET A 242 2.26 -9.86 3.73
CA MET A 242 3.13 -8.72 3.41
C MET A 242 2.45 -7.39 3.77
N PRO A 243 3.20 -6.40 4.28
CA PRO A 243 2.65 -5.09 4.62
C PRO A 243 2.11 -4.40 3.36
N GLY A 244 0.85 -3.94 3.42
CA GLY A 244 0.16 -3.34 2.27
C GLY A 244 -0.11 -4.31 1.10
N GLY A 245 0.03 -5.61 1.33
CA GLY A 245 -0.13 -6.63 0.30
C GLY A 245 -1.53 -6.63 -0.32
N ARG A 246 -1.58 -6.71 -1.65
CA ARG A 246 -2.83 -6.87 -2.42
C ARG A 246 -2.71 -8.02 -3.40
N THR A 247 -3.83 -8.59 -3.84
CA THR A 247 -3.77 -9.57 -4.92
C THR A 247 -3.35 -8.89 -6.22
N ALA A 248 -2.57 -9.58 -7.07
CA ALA A 248 -2.14 -9.04 -8.36
C ALA A 248 -3.34 -8.66 -9.23
N HIS A 249 -4.44 -9.41 -9.14
CA HIS A 249 -5.69 -9.10 -9.81
C HIS A 249 -6.26 -7.74 -9.39
N SER A 250 -6.30 -7.41 -8.10
CA SER A 250 -6.85 -6.13 -7.63
C SER A 250 -5.88 -4.96 -7.89
N ARG A 251 -4.58 -5.20 -7.70
CA ARG A 251 -3.51 -4.21 -7.93
C ARG A 251 -3.46 -3.78 -9.38
N PHE A 252 -3.37 -4.74 -10.31
CA PHE A 252 -3.22 -4.45 -11.73
C PHE A 252 -4.55 -4.45 -12.50
N GLY A 253 -5.68 -4.85 -11.91
CA GLY A 253 -6.93 -4.95 -12.65
C GLY A 253 -6.88 -6.03 -13.75
N ILE A 254 -6.25 -7.17 -13.43
CA ILE A 254 -6.11 -8.29 -14.39
C ILE A 254 -7.50 -8.82 -14.75
N PRO A 255 -7.83 -8.95 -16.06
CA PRO A 255 -9.11 -9.52 -16.50
C PRO A 255 -9.28 -10.97 -16.02
N LEU A 256 -10.50 -11.35 -15.62
CA LEU A 256 -10.80 -12.74 -15.25
C LEU A 256 -10.87 -13.68 -16.46
N ASN A 257 -11.36 -13.18 -17.59
CA ASN A 257 -11.31 -13.89 -18.86
C ASN A 257 -9.97 -13.57 -19.51
N LEU A 258 -9.09 -14.56 -19.58
CA LEU A 258 -7.71 -14.42 -20.06
C LEU A 258 -7.61 -14.81 -21.54
N ASP A 259 -8.24 -14.01 -22.40
CA ASP A 259 -8.05 -14.09 -23.85
C ASP A 259 -6.71 -13.50 -24.27
N ASN A 260 -6.24 -13.90 -25.46
CA ASN A 260 -4.97 -13.43 -25.98
C ASN A 260 -5.05 -11.92 -26.28
N ASN A 261 -3.95 -11.19 -26.06
CA ASN A 261 -3.84 -9.74 -26.28
C ASN A 261 -4.65 -8.81 -25.37
N LEU A 262 -5.19 -9.29 -24.26
CA LEU A 262 -5.83 -8.40 -23.29
C LEU A 262 -4.82 -7.48 -22.57
N MET A 263 -5.26 -6.25 -22.33
CA MET A 263 -4.63 -5.30 -21.43
C MET A 263 -5.29 -5.38 -20.06
N CYS A 264 -4.58 -4.98 -19.02
CA CYS A 264 -5.16 -4.79 -17.71
C CYS A 264 -6.20 -3.66 -17.72
N LYS A 265 -7.26 -3.79 -16.91
CA LYS A 265 -8.34 -2.80 -16.78
C LYS A 265 -7.91 -1.63 -15.89
N ILE A 266 -6.92 -0.87 -16.36
CA ILE A 266 -6.46 0.36 -15.71
C ILE A 266 -6.61 1.51 -16.69
N THR A 267 -7.26 2.59 -16.29
CA THR A 267 -7.36 3.82 -17.09
C THR A 267 -6.14 4.71 -16.83
N LYS A 268 -5.61 5.36 -17.88
CA LYS A 268 -4.37 6.18 -17.83
C LYS A 268 -4.39 7.32 -16.79
N GLN A 269 -5.58 7.78 -16.38
CA GLN A 269 -5.76 8.88 -15.42
C GLN A 269 -6.16 8.42 -14.00
N SER A 270 -6.05 7.13 -13.69
CA SER A 270 -6.41 6.59 -12.37
C SER A 270 -5.27 6.68 -11.36
N GLY A 271 -5.61 6.76 -10.07
CA GLY A 271 -4.63 6.70 -8.98
C GLY A 271 -3.78 5.43 -8.98
N LYS A 272 -4.29 4.34 -9.57
CA LYS A 272 -3.51 3.11 -9.80
C LYS A 272 -2.32 3.33 -10.73
N VAL A 273 -2.49 4.07 -11.82
CA VAL A 273 -1.36 4.38 -12.74
C VAL A 273 -0.34 5.24 -12.03
N GLN A 274 -0.81 6.20 -11.24
CA GLN A 274 0.08 7.07 -10.49
C GLN A 274 0.92 6.32 -9.46
N ILE A 275 0.33 5.35 -8.74
CA ILE A 275 1.10 4.45 -7.87
C ILE A 275 2.17 3.71 -8.66
N LEU A 276 1.81 3.18 -9.85
CA LEU A 276 2.75 2.41 -10.66
C LEU A 276 3.92 3.26 -11.14
N HIS A 277 3.70 4.54 -11.46
CA HIS A 277 4.79 5.48 -11.79
C HIS A 277 5.71 5.80 -10.61
N GLU A 278 5.16 5.89 -9.40
CA GLU A 278 5.95 6.21 -8.21
C GLU A 278 6.65 5.00 -7.58
N ALA A 279 6.16 3.79 -7.86
CA ALA A 279 6.73 2.56 -7.33
C ALA A 279 8.18 2.37 -7.77
N LYS A 280 9.06 2.08 -6.81
CA LYS A 280 10.46 1.73 -7.08
C LYS A 280 10.66 0.24 -7.31
N VAL A 281 9.83 -0.57 -6.67
CA VAL A 281 9.85 -2.02 -6.84
C VAL A 281 8.44 -2.57 -6.74
N ILE A 282 8.19 -3.64 -7.48
CA ILE A 282 6.98 -4.44 -7.39
C ILE A 282 7.40 -5.85 -7.03
N ILE A 283 6.90 -6.35 -5.91
CA ILE A 283 7.09 -7.73 -5.46
C ILE A 283 5.82 -8.52 -5.77
N TRP A 284 5.95 -9.68 -6.41
CA TRP A 284 4.86 -10.60 -6.69
C TRP A 284 5.15 -11.97 -6.07
N ASP A 285 4.54 -12.24 -4.91
CA ASP A 285 4.64 -13.52 -4.22
C ASP A 285 3.68 -14.59 -4.79
N GLU A 286 4.14 -15.84 -4.77
CA GLU A 286 3.49 -16.98 -5.42
C GLU A 286 3.19 -16.78 -6.92
N ALA A 287 4.06 -16.04 -7.61
CA ALA A 287 4.02 -15.86 -9.06
C ALA A 287 4.21 -17.18 -9.83
N ALA A 288 4.86 -18.19 -9.22
CA ALA A 288 4.99 -19.54 -9.81
C ALA A 288 3.63 -20.22 -10.04
N MET A 289 2.61 -19.87 -9.24
CA MET A 289 1.25 -20.37 -9.37
C MET A 289 0.41 -19.57 -10.38
N ALA A 290 0.86 -18.38 -10.77
CA ALA A 290 0.16 -17.53 -11.72
C ALA A 290 0.26 -18.10 -13.14
N LYS A 291 -0.83 -17.97 -13.90
CA LYS A 291 -0.86 -18.35 -15.31
C LYS A 291 -0.07 -17.32 -16.11
N ARG A 292 0.69 -17.79 -17.10
CA ARG A 292 1.35 -16.96 -18.13
C ARG A 292 0.42 -15.85 -18.65
N LYS A 293 -0.81 -16.24 -19.03
CA LYS A 293 -1.83 -15.33 -19.57
C LYS A 293 -2.29 -14.24 -18.59
N ALA A 294 -2.04 -14.37 -17.30
CA ALA A 294 -2.32 -13.31 -16.31
C ALA A 294 -1.17 -12.30 -16.20
N ILE A 295 0.06 -12.69 -16.55
CA ILE A 295 1.26 -11.87 -16.41
C ILE A 295 1.54 -11.08 -17.68
N GLU A 296 1.30 -11.65 -18.86
CA GLU A 296 1.48 -10.95 -20.14
C GLU A 296 0.67 -9.64 -20.25
N PRO A 297 -0.61 -9.57 -19.81
CA PRO A 297 -1.35 -8.31 -19.76
C PRO A 297 -0.69 -7.28 -18.84
N VAL A 298 -0.12 -7.71 -17.72
CA VAL A 298 0.58 -6.80 -16.79
C VAL A 298 1.80 -6.22 -17.46
N ASP A 299 2.63 -7.05 -18.10
CA ASP A 299 3.81 -6.60 -18.86
C ASP A 299 3.42 -5.56 -19.93
N ARG A 300 2.46 -5.89 -20.80
CA ARG A 300 1.97 -4.97 -21.84
C ARG A 300 1.41 -3.67 -21.28
N THR A 301 0.63 -3.74 -20.20
CA THR A 301 0.06 -2.54 -19.57
C THR A 301 1.14 -1.68 -18.92
N MET A 302 2.16 -2.26 -18.31
CA MET A 302 3.28 -1.46 -17.79
C MET A 302 4.05 -0.77 -18.91
N GLN A 303 4.30 -1.46 -20.02
CA GLN A 303 4.94 -0.88 -21.20
C GLN A 303 4.12 0.29 -21.77
N ASP A 304 2.79 0.17 -21.86
CA ASP A 304 1.90 1.25 -22.32
C ASP A 304 1.79 2.43 -21.33
N ILE A 305 1.90 2.17 -20.02
CA ILE A 305 1.89 3.21 -18.98
C ILE A 305 3.20 4.00 -18.98
N THR A 306 4.33 3.30 -19.10
CA THR A 306 5.68 3.90 -19.01
C THR A 306 6.21 4.41 -20.35
N ASP A 307 5.58 4.02 -21.46
CA ASP A 307 6.05 4.21 -22.84
C ASP A 307 7.43 3.58 -23.11
N GLU A 308 7.77 2.53 -22.35
CA GLU A 308 9.02 1.80 -22.45
C GLU A 308 8.78 0.36 -22.91
N LYS A 309 9.51 -0.11 -23.93
CA LYS A 309 9.39 -1.49 -24.45
C LYS A 309 10.15 -2.53 -23.63
N LEU A 310 10.79 -2.11 -22.54
CA LEU A 310 11.50 -3.00 -21.63
C LEU A 310 10.50 -3.89 -20.87
N PRO A 311 10.92 -5.07 -20.39
CA PRO A 311 10.08 -5.91 -19.54
C PRO A 311 9.48 -5.12 -18.38
N PHE A 312 8.17 -5.25 -18.19
CA PHE A 312 7.34 -4.51 -17.26
C PHE A 312 7.52 -2.99 -17.31
N GLY A 313 7.76 -2.42 -18.50
CA GLY A 313 7.92 -0.97 -18.66
C GLY A 313 9.21 -0.43 -18.02
N GLY A 314 10.25 -1.26 -17.91
CA GLY A 314 11.51 -0.86 -17.28
C GLY A 314 11.47 -0.81 -15.74
N MET A 315 10.41 -1.34 -15.13
CA MET A 315 10.28 -1.39 -13.67
C MET A 315 11.19 -2.45 -13.04
N ILE A 316 11.43 -2.33 -11.74
CA ILE A 316 12.06 -3.39 -10.95
C ILE A 316 10.96 -4.35 -10.49
N MET A 317 10.90 -5.53 -11.11
CA MET A 317 9.92 -6.56 -10.82
C MET A 317 10.60 -7.75 -10.13
N VAL A 318 10.15 -8.09 -8.92
CA VAL A 318 10.65 -9.23 -8.14
C VAL A 318 9.54 -10.25 -8.02
N MET A 319 9.60 -11.31 -8.80
CA MET A 319 8.66 -12.44 -8.73
C MET A 319 9.20 -13.52 -7.81
N GLY A 320 8.30 -14.14 -7.06
CA GLY A 320 8.62 -15.16 -6.08
C GLY A 320 7.80 -16.42 -6.27
N GLY A 321 8.35 -17.57 -5.90
CA GLY A 321 7.55 -18.78 -5.76
C GLY A 321 8.38 -20.04 -5.65
N ASP A 322 7.68 -21.16 -5.65
CA ASP A 322 8.29 -22.49 -5.71
C ASP A 322 7.67 -23.28 -6.85
N PHE A 323 8.47 -23.63 -7.86
CA PHE A 323 7.99 -24.42 -9.00
C PHE A 323 7.68 -25.88 -8.64
N ARG A 324 8.02 -26.31 -7.43
CA ARG A 324 7.68 -27.63 -6.88
C ARG A 324 6.25 -27.66 -6.31
N GLN A 325 5.61 -26.50 -6.19
CA GLN A 325 4.19 -26.42 -5.80
C GLN A 325 3.27 -26.86 -6.94
N VAL A 326 2.00 -27.03 -6.59
CA VAL A 326 0.95 -27.44 -7.51
C VAL A 326 0.85 -26.53 -8.73
N LEU A 327 0.58 -27.20 -9.84
CA LEU A 327 0.43 -26.59 -11.13
C LEU A 327 -0.84 -25.69 -11.19
N SER A 328 -0.76 -24.52 -11.82
CA SER A 328 -1.93 -23.67 -12.10
C SER A 328 -3.06 -24.46 -12.76
N VAL A 329 -4.28 -24.26 -12.27
CA VAL A 329 -5.45 -25.03 -12.71
C VAL A 329 -5.91 -24.58 -14.10
N VAL A 330 -5.79 -25.46 -15.09
CA VAL A 330 -6.40 -25.30 -16.42
C VAL A 330 -7.57 -26.27 -16.51
N ARG A 331 -8.81 -25.75 -16.40
CA ARG A 331 -10.02 -26.58 -16.44
C ARG A 331 -10.09 -27.31 -17.77
N ARG A 332 -10.23 -28.65 -17.71
CA ARG A 332 -10.27 -29.53 -18.90
C ARG A 332 -9.06 -29.38 -19.84
N GLY A 333 -7.93 -28.90 -19.32
CA GLY A 333 -6.72 -28.69 -20.11
C GLY A 333 -5.94 -29.98 -20.34
N THR A 334 -5.34 -30.12 -21.52
CA THR A 334 -4.37 -31.18 -21.78
C THR A 334 -3.05 -30.90 -21.05
N ARG A 335 -2.19 -31.93 -20.90
CA ARG A 335 -0.84 -31.77 -20.34
C ARG A 335 -0.06 -30.64 -21.02
N ALA A 336 -0.13 -30.57 -22.36
CA ALA A 336 0.52 -29.52 -23.14
C ALA A 336 -0.01 -28.12 -22.77
N GLN A 337 -1.33 -27.95 -22.66
CA GLN A 337 -1.94 -26.67 -22.27
C GLN A 337 -1.57 -26.25 -20.84
N ILE A 338 -1.47 -27.21 -19.91
CA ILE A 338 -1.04 -26.94 -18.52
C ILE A 338 0.42 -26.47 -18.49
N VAL A 339 1.30 -27.09 -19.30
CA VAL A 339 2.70 -26.70 -19.42
C VAL A 339 2.85 -25.33 -20.09
N ASP A 340 2.12 -25.07 -21.18
CA ASP A 340 2.12 -23.77 -21.87
C ASP A 340 1.62 -22.63 -20.98
N SER A 341 0.72 -22.91 -20.03
CA SER A 341 0.20 -21.92 -19.09
C SER A 341 1.21 -21.46 -18.02
N ARG A 342 2.41 -22.04 -17.95
CA ARG A 342 3.43 -21.78 -16.91
C ARG A 342 4.09 -20.42 -17.04
N LEU A 343 4.47 -19.84 -15.91
CA LEU A 343 5.36 -18.68 -15.84
C LEU A 343 6.64 -18.85 -16.68
N ARG A 344 7.25 -20.04 -16.65
CA ARG A 344 8.48 -20.34 -17.42
C ARG A 344 8.32 -20.28 -18.93
N MET A 345 7.08 -20.34 -19.43
CA MET A 345 6.77 -20.22 -20.86
C MET A 345 6.55 -18.77 -21.29
N LEU A 346 6.73 -17.79 -20.40
CA LEU A 346 6.70 -16.38 -20.78
C LEU A 346 7.82 -16.07 -21.79
N PRO A 347 7.54 -15.29 -22.85
CA PRO A 347 8.57 -14.87 -23.79
C PRO A 347 9.70 -14.09 -23.11
N LEU A 348 9.36 -13.26 -22.12
CA LEU A 348 10.33 -12.47 -21.36
C LEU A 348 11.13 -13.29 -20.33
N TRP A 349 10.84 -14.58 -20.15
CA TRP A 349 11.50 -15.42 -19.14
C TRP A 349 13.03 -15.48 -19.32
N ALA A 350 13.51 -15.40 -20.57
CA ALA A 350 14.94 -15.34 -20.88
C ALA A 350 15.65 -14.11 -20.28
N SER A 351 14.90 -13.01 -20.07
CA SER A 351 15.40 -11.76 -19.49
C SER A 351 15.30 -11.75 -17.95
N VAL A 352 14.73 -12.79 -17.33
CA VAL A 352 14.53 -12.86 -15.89
C VAL A 352 15.79 -13.40 -15.19
N LYS A 353 16.36 -12.60 -14.29
CA LYS A 353 17.48 -13.01 -13.44
C LYS A 353 16.98 -13.89 -12.31
N ARG A 354 17.36 -15.17 -12.33
CA ARG A 354 16.97 -16.15 -11.32
C ARG A 354 17.94 -16.15 -10.15
N ILE A 355 17.41 -16.07 -8.94
CA ILE A 355 18.17 -16.19 -7.69
C ILE A 355 17.57 -17.36 -6.91
N ARG A 356 18.39 -18.37 -6.61
CA ARG A 356 17.94 -19.58 -5.90
C ARG A 356 18.33 -19.48 -4.43
N LEU A 357 17.35 -19.64 -3.56
CA LEU A 357 17.55 -19.74 -2.13
C LEU A 357 17.58 -21.23 -1.77
N ASN A 358 18.62 -21.68 -1.05
CA ASN A 358 18.85 -23.11 -0.78
C ASN A 358 18.97 -23.47 0.71
N ILE A 359 18.80 -22.50 1.63
CA ILE A 359 18.88 -22.74 3.07
C ILE A 359 17.47 -22.84 3.64
N ASN A 360 17.03 -24.05 4.01
CA ASN A 360 15.74 -24.27 4.67
C ASN A 360 15.80 -23.83 6.14
N MET A 361 14.99 -22.85 6.50
CA MET A 361 14.94 -22.27 7.85
C MET A 361 13.88 -22.95 8.73
N ARG A 362 12.82 -23.53 8.15
CA ARG A 362 11.73 -24.17 8.92
C ARG A 362 12.04 -25.59 9.37
N ALA A 363 12.79 -26.34 8.57
CA ALA A 363 13.08 -27.76 8.84
C ALA A 363 14.53 -28.00 9.28
N VAL A 364 15.16 -27.01 9.92
CA VAL A 364 16.54 -27.12 10.43
C VAL A 364 16.70 -28.30 11.41
N ASN A 365 15.65 -28.57 12.19
CA ASN A 365 15.65 -29.63 13.19
C ASN A 365 15.36 -31.03 12.61
N ASP A 366 14.97 -31.14 11.33
CA ASP A 366 14.79 -32.42 10.63
C ASP A 366 15.40 -32.37 9.21
N PRO A 367 16.74 -32.45 9.11
CA PRO A 367 17.43 -32.40 7.83
C PRO A 367 17.06 -33.57 6.91
N TRP A 368 16.74 -34.74 7.49
CA TRP A 368 16.37 -35.91 6.71
C TRP A 368 15.04 -35.69 5.98
N PHE A 369 14.01 -35.22 6.68
CA PHE A 369 12.71 -34.93 6.08
C PHE A 369 12.78 -33.77 5.10
N SER A 370 13.52 -32.70 5.42
CA SER A 370 13.77 -31.60 4.49
C SER A 370 14.41 -32.08 3.18
N ASN A 371 15.43 -32.92 3.26
CA ASN A 371 16.10 -33.46 2.09
C ASN A 371 15.20 -34.41 1.29
N PHE A 372 14.40 -35.23 1.97
CA PHE A 372 13.39 -36.07 1.33
C PHE A 372 12.39 -35.23 0.53
N LEU A 373 11.81 -34.17 1.13
CA LEU A 373 10.89 -33.27 0.43
C LEU A 373 11.54 -32.58 -0.79
N LEU A 374 12.82 -32.21 -0.69
CA LEU A 374 13.55 -31.64 -1.82
C LEU A 374 13.77 -32.66 -2.94
N ARG A 375 14.09 -33.92 -2.62
CA ARG A 375 14.23 -34.98 -3.63
C ARG A 375 12.90 -35.28 -4.31
N VAL A 376 11.81 -35.37 -3.55
CA VAL A 376 10.45 -35.53 -4.10
C VAL A 376 10.09 -34.36 -5.01
N GLY A 377 10.28 -33.12 -4.55
CA GLY A 377 9.94 -31.92 -5.32
C GLY A 377 10.81 -31.71 -6.57
N ASP A 378 12.08 -32.11 -6.53
CA ASP A 378 12.99 -32.08 -7.70
C ASP A 378 12.80 -33.30 -8.63
N GLY A 379 11.96 -34.28 -8.26
CA GLY A 379 11.72 -35.50 -9.05
C GLY A 379 12.91 -36.46 -9.07
N LYS A 380 13.68 -36.52 -7.98
CA LYS A 380 14.89 -37.34 -7.81
C LYS A 380 14.73 -38.49 -6.81
N GLU A 381 13.56 -38.60 -6.18
CA GLU A 381 13.27 -39.71 -5.25
C GLU A 381 13.07 -41.01 -6.02
N GLU A 382 13.47 -42.14 -5.42
CA GLU A 382 13.28 -43.46 -6.01
C GLU A 382 11.79 -43.75 -6.26
N THR A 383 11.50 -44.17 -7.48
CA THR A 383 10.16 -44.55 -7.94
C THR A 383 10.05 -46.07 -8.00
N LEU A 384 8.87 -46.59 -7.68
CA LEU A 384 8.61 -48.03 -7.74
C LEU A 384 8.42 -48.51 -9.19
N ASP A 385 7.84 -47.68 -10.07
CA ASP A 385 7.55 -47.98 -11.49
C ASP A 385 7.44 -46.68 -12.34
N ASP A 386 8.36 -45.73 -12.15
CA ASP A 386 8.33 -44.37 -12.77
C ASP A 386 7.09 -43.50 -12.47
N SER A 387 6.09 -44.04 -11.76
CA SER A 387 4.79 -43.41 -11.53
C SER A 387 4.47 -43.15 -10.05
N TYR A 388 5.11 -43.88 -9.14
CA TYR A 388 4.83 -43.82 -7.70
C TYR A 388 6.12 -43.69 -6.91
N ILE A 389 6.12 -42.80 -5.92
CA ILE A 389 7.17 -42.70 -4.90
C ILE A 389 6.83 -43.65 -3.74
N ARG A 390 7.85 -44.26 -3.15
CA ARG A 390 7.66 -45.03 -1.91
C ARG A 390 7.69 -44.08 -0.72
N ILE A 391 6.58 -43.98 0.01
CA ILE A 391 6.54 -43.25 1.28
C ILE A 391 7.25 -44.10 2.36
N PRO A 392 8.12 -43.51 3.20
CA PRO A 392 8.76 -44.20 4.31
C PRO A 392 7.74 -44.91 5.22
N ASP A 393 8.07 -46.14 5.64
CA ASP A 393 7.13 -46.99 6.38
C ASP A 393 6.64 -46.32 7.69
N ASN A 394 7.49 -45.51 8.33
CA ASN A 394 7.16 -44.73 9.54
C ASN A 394 6.24 -43.52 9.31
N MET A 395 5.94 -43.19 8.05
CA MET A 395 5.02 -42.12 7.64
C MET A 395 3.74 -42.68 6.99
N SER A 396 3.60 -44.00 6.96
CA SER A 396 2.51 -44.67 6.24
C SER A 396 1.66 -45.52 7.17
N ILE A 397 0.35 -45.49 6.96
CA ILE A 397 -0.58 -46.48 7.53
C ILE A 397 -0.85 -47.50 6.44
N ARG A 398 -0.62 -48.78 6.73
CA ARG A 398 -0.83 -49.85 5.75
C ARG A 398 -2.30 -49.96 5.41
N TYR A 399 -2.61 -49.87 4.12
CA TYR A 399 -3.95 -50.08 3.62
C TYR A 399 -4.38 -51.54 3.87
N THR A 400 -5.56 -51.71 4.46
CA THR A 400 -6.18 -53.03 4.67
C THR A 400 -7.56 -53.06 4.04
N ASP A 401 -8.49 -52.28 4.60
CA ASP A 401 -9.82 -52.00 4.06
C ASP A 401 -10.09 -50.49 4.09
N LYS A 402 -10.97 -49.98 3.22
CA LYS A 402 -11.26 -48.56 3.12
C LYS A 402 -11.69 -47.97 4.47
N THR A 403 -12.68 -48.57 5.12
CA THR A 403 -13.24 -48.04 6.37
C THR A 403 -12.21 -48.06 7.50
N LYS A 404 -11.64 -49.25 7.76
CA LYS A 404 -10.63 -49.43 8.80
C LYS A 404 -9.38 -48.56 8.62
N SER A 405 -8.94 -48.35 7.38
CA SER A 405 -7.74 -47.55 7.11
C SER A 405 -8.02 -46.05 7.28
N VAL A 406 -9.23 -45.59 6.94
CA VAL A 406 -9.67 -44.21 7.18
C VAL A 406 -9.83 -43.96 8.68
N ASP A 407 -10.49 -44.86 9.40
CA ASP A 407 -10.65 -44.77 10.86
C ASP A 407 -9.27 -44.75 11.55
N ALA A 408 -8.35 -45.63 11.15
CA ALA A 408 -6.99 -45.63 11.68
C ALA A 408 -6.21 -44.33 11.38
N LEU A 409 -6.45 -43.71 10.22
CA LEU A 409 -5.86 -42.40 9.88
C LEU A 409 -6.45 -41.29 10.75
N ILE A 410 -7.77 -41.28 10.95
CA ILE A 410 -8.45 -40.31 11.80
C ILE A 410 -7.95 -40.45 13.23
N ASP A 411 -7.89 -41.67 13.78
CA ASP A 411 -7.42 -41.93 15.14
C ASP A 411 -5.94 -41.55 15.34
N ALA A 412 -5.10 -41.75 14.31
CA ALA A 412 -3.69 -41.37 14.37
C ALA A 412 -3.49 -39.85 14.42
N ILE A 413 -4.31 -39.07 13.70
CA ILE A 413 -4.19 -37.61 13.65
C ILE A 413 -4.99 -36.95 14.79
N PHE A 414 -6.20 -37.43 15.06
CA PHE A 414 -7.16 -36.93 16.05
C PHE A 414 -7.44 -37.99 17.12
N PRO A 415 -6.46 -38.32 17.98
CA PRO A 415 -6.66 -39.31 19.04
C PRO A 415 -7.74 -38.83 20.01
N SER A 416 -8.71 -39.71 20.30
CA SER A 416 -9.81 -39.42 21.24
C SER A 416 -10.61 -38.16 20.86
N LEU A 417 -10.96 -38.02 19.59
CA LEU A 417 -11.72 -36.87 19.07
C LEU A 417 -13.01 -36.58 19.88
N GLN A 418 -13.68 -37.62 20.37
CA GLN A 418 -14.91 -37.50 21.18
C GLN A 418 -14.69 -36.75 22.51
N SER A 419 -13.51 -36.84 23.12
CA SER A 419 -13.20 -36.15 24.38
C SER A 419 -12.59 -34.76 24.17
N HIS A 420 -11.96 -34.51 23.01
CA HIS A 420 -11.27 -33.26 22.70
C HIS A 420 -11.95 -32.40 21.64
N GLY A 421 -13.11 -32.81 21.12
CA GLY A 421 -13.81 -32.11 20.05
C GLY A 421 -14.22 -30.67 20.36
N ALA A 422 -14.38 -30.33 21.66
CA ALA A 422 -14.66 -28.97 22.11
C ALA A 422 -13.40 -28.10 22.29
N ASP A 423 -12.20 -28.67 22.25
CA ASP A 423 -10.96 -27.90 22.38
C ASP A 423 -10.54 -27.33 21.02
N SER A 424 -10.74 -26.03 20.87
CA SER A 424 -10.37 -25.29 19.66
C SER A 424 -8.88 -25.41 19.30
N LYS A 425 -7.98 -25.46 20.29
CA LYS A 425 -6.53 -25.62 20.02
C LYS A 425 -6.20 -27.01 19.52
N PHE A 426 -6.89 -28.02 20.04
CA PHE A 426 -6.74 -29.41 19.59
C PHE A 426 -7.12 -29.56 18.11
N ILE A 427 -8.26 -28.98 17.72
CA ILE A 427 -8.77 -29.05 16.35
C ILE A 427 -7.93 -28.23 15.36
N ILE A 428 -7.59 -26.98 15.69
CA ILE A 428 -6.88 -26.08 14.76
C ILE A 428 -5.45 -26.56 14.46
N SER A 429 -4.82 -27.31 15.36
CA SER A 429 -3.44 -27.79 15.19
C SER A 429 -3.30 -29.03 14.31
N ARG A 430 -4.41 -29.59 13.80
CA ARG A 430 -4.46 -30.88 13.09
C ARG A 430 -5.27 -30.76 11.80
N ALA A 431 -4.88 -31.52 10.79
CA ALA A 431 -5.62 -31.58 9.53
C ALA A 431 -5.43 -32.93 8.84
N VAL A 432 -6.48 -33.41 8.20
CA VAL A 432 -6.42 -34.50 7.21
C VAL A 432 -6.62 -33.87 5.84
N LEU A 433 -5.72 -34.19 4.91
CA LEU A 433 -5.75 -33.66 3.55
C LEU A 433 -6.11 -34.78 2.58
N SER A 434 -6.94 -34.46 1.58
CA SER A 434 -7.28 -35.38 0.50
C SER A 434 -7.21 -34.70 -0.86
N THR A 435 -7.08 -35.50 -1.92
CA THR A 435 -6.92 -35.02 -3.30
C THR A 435 -8.25 -34.61 -3.94
N LYS A 436 -9.38 -35.08 -3.43
CA LYS A 436 -10.73 -34.83 -3.95
C LYS A 436 -11.64 -34.28 -2.86
N ASN A 437 -12.50 -33.32 -3.23
CA ASN A 437 -13.50 -32.78 -2.31
C ASN A 437 -14.49 -33.84 -1.82
N GLU A 438 -14.91 -34.77 -2.68
CA GLU A 438 -15.80 -35.88 -2.28
C GLU A 438 -15.23 -36.71 -1.12
N SER A 439 -13.91 -36.95 -1.12
CA SER A 439 -13.24 -37.67 -0.04
C SER A 439 -13.05 -36.80 1.21
N VAL A 440 -12.90 -35.48 1.05
CA VAL A 440 -12.89 -34.55 2.19
C VAL A 440 -14.27 -34.54 2.86
N ASP A 441 -15.34 -34.47 2.06
CA ASP A 441 -16.71 -34.50 2.55
C ASP A 441 -17.02 -35.84 3.24
N GLU A 442 -16.57 -36.97 2.68
CA GLU A 442 -16.70 -38.29 3.32
C GLU A 442 -15.99 -38.39 4.67
N ILE A 443 -14.81 -37.77 4.83
CA ILE A 443 -14.03 -37.80 6.09
C ILE A 443 -14.59 -36.81 7.13
N ASN A 444 -15.20 -35.71 6.68
CA ASN A 444 -15.76 -34.69 7.58
C ASN A 444 -17.14 -35.07 8.15
N ASN A 445 -17.89 -35.93 7.46
CA ASN A 445 -19.18 -36.45 7.91
C ASN A 445 -18.98 -37.60 8.89
#